data_AF-A0A7X8E5L5-F1
#
_entry.id   AF-A0A7X8E5L5-F1
#
_cell.length_a   1.000
_cell.length_b   1.000
_cell.length_c   1.000
_cell.angle_alpha   90.00
_cell.angle_beta   90.00
_cell.angle_gamma   90.00
#
_symmetry.space_group_name_H-M   'P 1'
#
loop_
_entity.id
_entity.type
_entity.pdbx_description
1 polymer ?
#
loop_
_entity_poly.entity_id
_entity_poly.type
_entity_poly.pdbx_seq_one_letter_code
_entity_poly.pdbx_strand_id
1 'polypeptide(L)'
;MIKINRPCEYTDIFREYKIILDDEEIGKIKSGESKRFQVSQGEHTIYLKNGYCMSNKIKFYAIKDRCIEFDCGNSMEGWRTFMAFIYMTFLQNKYLWINRVYE
;
A
#
# COMPACT_ATOMS: atom_id res chain seq x y z
N MET A 1 -7.45 9.82 11.55
CA MET A 1 -6.38 10.10 10.56
C MET A 1 -5.66 8.81 10.23
N ILE A 2 -5.17 8.66 9.00
CA ILE A 2 -4.26 7.57 8.63
C ILE A 2 -2.93 8.14 8.13
N LYS A 3 -1.85 7.41 8.37
CA LYS A 3 -0.52 7.68 7.82
C LYS A 3 -0.03 6.43 7.11
N ILE A 4 0.50 6.60 5.91
CA ILE A 4 1.04 5.50 5.10
C ILE A 4 2.48 5.85 4.78
N ASN A 5 3.37 4.93 5.06
CA ASN A 5 4.79 5.07 4.81
C ASN A 5 5.25 3.99 3.81
N ARG A 6 6.00 4.43 2.79
CA ARG A 6 6.67 3.54 1.85
C ARG A 6 8.17 3.75 1.97
N PRO A 7 8.96 2.74 2.38
CA PRO A 7 10.41 2.88 2.47
C PRO A 7 11.02 3.12 1.09
N CYS A 8 12.24 3.67 1.08
CA CYS A 8 12.98 3.88 -0.16
C CYS A 8 13.58 2.54 -0.61
N GLU A 9 12.94 1.92 -1.60
CA GLU A 9 13.42 0.70 -2.26
C GLU A 9 13.92 1.06 -3.67
N TYR A 10 15.07 0.49 -4.06
CA TYR A 10 15.61 0.62 -5.43
C TYR A 10 14.72 -0.11 -6.44
N THR A 11 14.10 -1.21 -6.03
CA THR A 11 13.07 -1.88 -6.80
C THR A 11 11.81 -1.03 -6.83
N ASP A 12 11.28 -0.82 -8.04
CA ASP A 12 10.03 -0.11 -8.25
C ASP A 12 10.04 1.39 -7.86
N ILE A 13 11.23 2.01 -7.84
CA ILE A 13 11.44 3.42 -7.44
C ILE A 13 10.64 4.43 -8.29
N PHE A 14 10.48 4.15 -9.59
CA PHE A 14 9.75 5.01 -10.52
C PHE A 14 8.24 4.79 -10.52
N ARG A 15 7.75 3.75 -9.83
CA ARG A 15 6.31 3.46 -9.79
C ARG A 15 5.66 4.08 -8.58
N GLU A 16 4.46 4.59 -8.80
CA GLU A 16 3.57 5.09 -7.77
C GLU A 16 2.53 4.02 -7.42
N TYR A 17 2.19 3.88 -6.14
CA TYR A 17 1.08 3.03 -5.71
C TYR A 17 -0.13 3.89 -5.44
N LYS A 18 -1.27 3.53 -6.02
CA LYS A 18 -2.56 4.12 -5.67
C LYS A 18 -2.98 3.62 -4.31
N ILE A 19 -3.39 4.53 -3.44
CA ILE A 19 -3.94 4.25 -2.13
C ILE A 19 -5.45 4.26 -2.26
N ILE A 20 -6.08 3.14 -1.94
CA ILE A 20 -7.51 2.95 -2.05
C ILE A 20 -8.11 2.83 -0.65
N LEU A 21 -9.14 3.63 -0.37
CA LEU A 21 -9.93 3.59 0.86
C LEU A 21 -11.40 3.39 0.46
N ASP A 22 -12.03 2.34 0.98
CA ASP A 22 -13.43 1.99 0.66
C ASP A 22 -13.72 1.94 -0.84
N ASP A 23 -12.78 1.34 -1.57
CA ASP A 23 -12.78 1.20 -3.03
C ASP A 23 -12.66 2.53 -3.83
N GLU A 24 -12.37 3.66 -3.16
CA GLU A 24 -12.07 4.97 -3.76
C GLU A 24 -10.57 5.34 -3.69
N GLU A 25 -10.01 5.91 -4.76
CA GLU A 25 -8.62 6.39 -4.78
C GLU A 25 -8.49 7.71 -4.01
N ILE A 26 -7.79 7.67 -2.86
CA ILE A 26 -7.56 8.86 -2.02
C ILE A 26 -6.20 9.53 -2.28
N GLY A 27 -5.33 8.86 -3.04
CA GLY A 27 -4.04 9.42 -3.42
C GLY A 27 -3.07 8.38 -3.99
N LYS A 28 -1.83 8.81 -4.19
CA LYS A 28 -0.73 7.97 -4.66
C LYS A 28 0.49 8.14 -3.78
N ILE A 29 1.35 7.12 -3.65
CA ILE A 29 2.58 7.16 -2.84
C ILE A 29 3.80 6.68 -3.64
N LYS A 30 4.86 7.49 -3.63
CA LYS A 30 6.16 7.22 -4.27
C LYS A 30 7.08 6.44 -3.32
N SER A 31 8.14 5.85 -3.88
CA SER A 31 9.21 5.23 -3.09
C SER A 31 9.84 6.27 -2.16
N GLY A 32 10.04 5.91 -0.89
CA GLY A 32 10.58 6.81 0.14
C GLY A 32 9.61 7.90 0.63
N GLU A 33 8.33 7.86 0.25
CA GLU A 33 7.34 8.86 0.63
C GLU A 33 6.51 8.41 1.85
N SER A 34 6.07 9.40 2.64
CA SER A 34 5.07 9.24 3.71
C SER A 34 3.90 10.18 3.43
N LYS A 35 2.67 9.67 3.49
CA LYS A 35 1.45 10.47 3.30
C LYS A 35 0.49 10.35 4.46
N ARG A 36 -0.27 11.42 4.70
CA ARG A 36 -1.32 11.49 5.72
C ARG A 36 -2.64 11.86 5.08
N PHE A 37 -3.71 11.21 5.50
CA PHE A 37 -5.06 11.46 5.01
C PHE A 37 -6.03 11.58 6.19
N GLN A 38 -6.94 12.54 6.06
CA GLN A 38 -8.10 12.61 6.94
C GLN A 38 -9.12 11.58 6.48
N VAL A 39 -9.69 10.84 7.44
CA VAL A 39 -10.70 9.82 7.21
C VAL A 39 -11.82 10.04 8.21
N SER A 40 -13.05 9.74 7.83
CA SER A 40 -14.19 9.78 8.74
C SER A 40 -14.01 8.78 9.88
N GLN A 41 -14.77 8.96 10.96
CA GLN A 41 -14.85 7.97 12.02
C GLN A 41 -15.73 6.80 11.55
N GLY A 42 -15.29 5.56 11.81
CA GLY A 42 -16.05 4.37 11.43
C GLY A 42 -15.17 3.23 10.92
N GLU A 43 -15.82 2.21 10.36
CA GLU A 43 -15.15 1.10 9.70
C GLU A 43 -14.71 1.48 8.29
N HIS A 44 -13.48 1.14 7.97
CA HIS A 44 -12.89 1.39 6.67
C HIS A 44 -12.07 0.19 6.20
N THR A 45 -11.92 0.08 4.88
CA THR A 45 -11.02 -0.89 4.23
C THR A 45 -9.98 -0.16 3.41
N ILE A 46 -8.69 -0.42 3.66
CA ILE A 46 -7.58 0.14 2.91
C ILE A 46 -6.80 -0.93 2.16
N TYR A 47 -6.34 -0.59 0.96
CA TYR A 47 -5.42 -1.40 0.16
C TYR A 47 -4.68 -0.54 -0.87
N LEU A 48 -3.67 -1.13 -1.51
CA LEU A 48 -2.91 -0.51 -2.58
C LEU A 48 -3.24 -1.10 -3.94
N LYS A 49 -3.08 -0.30 -4.98
CA LYS A 49 -3.23 -0.73 -6.38
C LYS A 49 -2.15 -0.16 -7.28
N ASN A 50 -1.66 -0.97 -8.21
CA ASN A 50 -0.77 -0.55 -9.29
C ASN A 50 -1.13 -1.33 -10.56
N GLY A 51 -1.83 -0.68 -11.50
CA GLY A 51 -2.42 -1.36 -12.66
C GLY A 51 -3.38 -2.48 -12.23
N TYR A 52 -3.08 -3.72 -12.63
CA TYR A 52 -3.83 -4.92 -12.26
C TYR A 52 -3.40 -5.55 -10.93
N CYS A 53 -2.31 -5.08 -10.33
CA CYS A 53 -1.82 -5.59 -9.04
C CYS A 53 -2.53 -4.92 -7.87
N MET A 54 -2.87 -5.69 -6.85
CA MET A 54 -3.48 -5.21 -5.61
C MET A 54 -2.77 -5.83 -4.41
N SER A 55 -2.72 -5.08 -3.30
CA SER A 55 -2.26 -5.63 -2.02
C SER A 55 -3.36 -6.45 -1.35
N ASN A 56 -3.03 -7.07 -0.21
CA ASN A 56 -4.02 -7.46 0.79
C ASN A 56 -4.88 -6.25 1.22
N LYS A 57 -6.13 -6.51 1.58
CA LYS A 57 -7.05 -5.52 2.17
C LYS A 57 -6.94 -5.55 3.69
N ILE A 58 -6.84 -4.39 4.33
CA ILE A 58 -6.89 -4.26 5.79
C ILE A 58 -8.18 -3.55 6.17
N LYS A 59 -8.98 -4.20 7.03
CA LYS A 59 -10.11 -3.56 7.72
C LYS A 59 -9.62 -2.91 9.01
N PHE A 60 -10.06 -1.69 9.28
CA PHE A 60 -9.74 -0.98 10.51
C PHE A 60 -10.89 -0.07 10.93
N TYR A 61 -10.94 0.26 12.22
CA TYR A 61 -11.89 1.24 12.75
C TYR A 61 -11.15 2.55 13.03
N ALA A 62 -11.49 3.60 12.28
CA ALA A 62 -10.96 4.94 12.49
C ALA A 62 -11.67 5.61 13.65
N ILE A 63 -10.90 6.10 14.62
CA ILE A 63 -11.40 6.89 15.76
C ILE A 63 -10.93 8.33 15.57
N LYS A 64 -11.81 9.28 15.92
CA LYS A 64 -11.46 10.70 15.94
C LYS A 64 -10.20 10.94 16.80
N ASP A 65 -9.32 11.82 16.33
CA ASP A 65 -8.07 12.20 17.00
C ASP A 65 -7.03 11.08 17.21
N ARG A 66 -7.25 9.89 16.63
CA ARG A 66 -6.21 8.84 16.54
C ARG A 66 -5.60 8.77 15.14
N CYS A 67 -4.30 8.51 15.10
CA CYS A 67 -3.56 8.18 13.90
C CYS A 67 -3.37 6.67 13.81
N ILE A 68 -3.74 6.07 12.68
CA ILE A 68 -3.43 4.68 12.38
C ILE A 68 -2.32 4.69 11.33
N GLU A 69 -1.20 4.04 11.65
CA GLU A 69 -0.04 3.98 10.77
C GLU A 69 -0.01 2.66 9.99
N PHE A 70 0.36 2.77 8.72
CA PHE A 70 0.55 1.65 7.82
C PHE A 70 1.91 1.77 7.13
N ASP A 71 2.57 0.63 6.98
CA ASP A 71 3.71 0.48 6.10
C ASP A 71 3.30 -0.28 4.84
N CYS A 72 3.94 0.02 3.73
CA CYS A 72 3.69 -0.66 2.47
C CYS A 72 4.92 -0.79 1.59
N GLY A 73 4.85 -1.70 0.62
CA GLY A 73 5.96 -1.97 -0.30
C GLY A 73 5.58 -3.00 -1.36
N ASN A 74 6.61 -3.56 -2.00
CA ASN A 74 6.46 -4.67 -2.93
C ASN A 74 7.21 -5.91 -2.43
N SER A 75 6.89 -7.07 -3.01
CA SER A 75 7.52 -8.36 -2.69
C SER A 75 8.70 -8.70 -3.62
N MET A 76 9.15 -7.77 -4.46
CA MET A 76 10.26 -7.96 -5.41
C MET A 76 11.59 -7.63 -4.75
N GLU A 77 12.12 -8.56 -3.96
CA GLU A 77 13.49 -8.49 -3.47
C GLU A 77 14.33 -9.66 -3.99
N GLY A 78 15.63 -9.42 -4.17
CA GLY A 78 16.62 -10.45 -4.54
C GLY A 78 16.35 -11.11 -5.89
N TRP A 79 16.54 -12.43 -5.99
CA TRP A 79 16.41 -13.21 -7.24
C TRP A 79 15.01 -13.09 -7.92
N ARG A 80 14.00 -12.61 -7.19
CA ARG A 80 12.62 -12.46 -7.69
C ARG A 80 12.47 -11.34 -8.73
N THR A 81 13.42 -10.42 -8.85
CA THR A 81 13.43 -9.44 -9.97
C THR A 81 13.61 -10.11 -11.32
N PHE A 82 14.32 -11.22 -11.42
CA PHE A 82 14.42 -12.00 -12.65
C PHE A 82 13.09 -12.66 -13.05
N MET A 83 12.13 -12.79 -12.12
CA MET A 83 10.79 -13.32 -12.36
C MET A 83 9.72 -12.22 -12.56
N ALA A 84 10.10 -10.97 -12.85
CA ALA A 84 9.19 -9.84 -13.02
C ALA A 84 8.04 -10.13 -13.99
N PHE A 85 8.32 -10.81 -15.11
CA PHE A 85 7.32 -11.17 -16.12
C PHE A 85 6.27 -12.17 -15.62
N ILE A 86 6.62 -13.06 -14.67
CA ILE A 86 5.70 -14.04 -14.06
C ILE A 86 4.75 -13.33 -13.09
N TYR A 87 5.25 -12.35 -12.34
CA TYR A 87 4.41 -11.54 -11.44
C TYR A 87 3.37 -10.70 -12.19
N MET A 88 3.75 -10.12 -13.34
CA MET A 88 2.82 -9.34 -14.17
C MET A 88 1.67 -10.17 -14.76
N THR A 89 1.90 -11.47 -14.98
CA THR A 89 0.96 -12.35 -15.68
C THR A 89 0.09 -13.19 -14.73
N PHE A 90 0.63 -13.72 -13.62
CA PHE A 90 -0.10 -14.71 -12.79
C PHE A 90 -0.09 -14.47 -11.26
N LEU A 91 0.73 -13.54 -10.72
CA LEU A 91 0.89 -13.31 -9.26
C LEU A 91 0.58 -11.87 -8.82
N GLN A 92 -0.37 -11.23 -9.49
CA GLN A 92 -0.75 -9.82 -9.31
C GLN A 92 -1.14 -9.46 -7.86
N ASN A 93 -1.73 -10.40 -7.11
CA ASN A 93 -2.18 -10.20 -5.72
C ASN A 93 -1.09 -10.42 -4.66
N LYS A 94 0.12 -10.86 -5.05
CA LYS A 94 1.26 -11.05 -4.13
C LYS A 94 2.36 -10.00 -4.33
N TYR A 95 2.14 -9.09 -5.28
CA TYR A 95 3.11 -8.09 -5.66
C TYR A 95 3.23 -6.96 -4.63
N LEU A 96 2.10 -6.35 -4.27
CA LEU A 96 2.02 -5.29 -3.28
C LEU A 96 1.66 -5.87 -1.93
N TRP A 97 2.14 -5.23 -0.87
CA TRP A 97 1.70 -5.52 0.49
C TRP A 97 1.44 -4.21 1.24
N ILE A 98 0.54 -4.29 2.20
CA ILE A 98 0.29 -3.24 3.19
C ILE A 98 0.15 -3.92 4.55
N ASN A 99 0.75 -3.33 5.58
CA ASN A 99 0.71 -3.82 6.96
C ASN A 99 0.36 -2.67 7.89
N ARG A 100 -0.39 -2.98 8.95
CA ARG A 100 -0.59 -2.04 10.05
C ARG A 100 0.64 -2.07 10.95
N VAL A 101 1.14 -0.89 11.29
CA VAL A 101 2.19 -0.76 12.30
C VAL A 101 1.50 -0.91 13.66
N TYR A 102 1.85 -1.96 14.39
CA TYR A 102 1.48 -2.11 15.79
C TYR A 102 2.65 -1.61 16.61
N GLU A 103 2.39 -0.67 17.52
CA GLU A 103 3.30 -0.36 18.63
C GLU A 103 3.37 -1.54 19.61
#